data_AF-A0A8C5D9Y6-F1
#
_entry.id   AF-A0A8C5D9Y6-F1
#
_cell.length_a   1.000
_cell.length_b   1.000
_cell.length_c   1.000
_cell.angle_alpha   90.00
_cell.angle_beta   90.00
_cell.angle_gamma   90.00
#
_symmetry.space_group_name_H-M   'P 1'
#
loop_
_entity.id
_entity.type
_entity.pdbx_description
1 polymer ?
#
loop_
_entity_poly.entity_id
_entity_poly.type
_entity_poly.pdbx_seq_one_letter_code
_entity_poly.pdbx_strand_id
1 'polypeptide(L)' 'SSRLDKPGSCPHHVWNPDWKPCADKCHNDYDCAYNEKCCRQGCGHECVAITPIKPGKI' A
#
# COMPACT_ATOMS: atom_id res chain seq x y z
N SER A 1 11.88 3.11 4.82
CA SER A 1 11.40 4.48 4.59
C SER A 1 12.31 5.09 3.53
N SER A 2 11.99 4.79 2.28
CA SER A 2 12.73 5.27 1.10
C SER A 2 12.21 6.66 0.79
N ARG A 3 13.10 7.58 0.39
CA ARG A 3 12.75 8.97 0.02
C ARG A 3 11.87 9.09 -1.25
N LEU A 4 11.33 7.97 -1.74
CA LEU A 4 10.56 7.84 -2.98
C LEU A 4 9.14 7.28 -2.73
N ASP A 5 8.74 7.08 -1.47
CA ASP A 5 7.42 6.52 -1.17
C ASP A 5 6.33 7.61 -1.34
N LYS A 6 5.19 7.28 -1.97
CA LYS A 6 4.04 8.19 -2.07
C LYS A 6 3.58 8.64 -0.67
N PRO A 7 3.16 9.90 -0.46
CA PRO A 7 2.65 10.34 0.83
C PRO A 7 1.41 9.55 1.22
N GLY A 8 1.33 9.15 2.50
CA GLY A 8 0.28 8.28 3.03
C GLY A 8 0.84 6.96 3.56
N SER A 9 0.01 6.22 4.30
CA SER A 9 0.41 4.96 4.95
C SER A 9 -0.48 3.82 4.48
N CYS A 10 0.11 2.63 4.34
CA CYS A 10 -0.67 1.42 4.13
C CYS A 10 -1.67 1.25 5.28
N PRO A 11 -2.93 0.89 5.00
CA PRO A 11 -3.87 0.58 6.06
C PRO A 11 -3.31 -0.56 6.91
N HIS A 12 -3.55 -0.48 8.21
CA HIS A 12 -3.11 -1.50 9.15
C HIS A 12 -3.99 -2.74 8.95
N HIS A 13 -3.60 -3.61 8.02
CA HIS A 13 -4.31 -4.86 7.77
C HIS A 13 -3.85 -5.90 8.78
N VAL A 14 -4.81 -6.61 9.39
CA VAL A 14 -4.52 -7.73 10.29
C VAL A 14 -4.05 -8.89 9.44
N TRP A 15 -2.82 -9.37 9.68
CA TRP A 15 -2.28 -10.53 8.97
C TRP A 15 -3.20 -11.74 9.15
N ASN A 16 -3.74 -12.26 8.04
CA ASN A 16 -4.53 -13.49 8.04
C ASN A 16 -3.66 -14.67 7.54
N PRO A 17 -3.44 -15.71 8.37
CA PRO A 17 -2.63 -16.87 7.99
C PRO A 17 -3.25 -17.75 6.89
N ASP A 18 -4.53 -17.55 6.54
CA ASP A 18 -5.22 -18.23 5.42
C ASP A 18 -4.91 -17.64 4.03
N TRP A 19 -4.11 -16.58 3.96
CA TRP A 19 -3.69 -16.00 2.68
C TRP A 19 -2.74 -16.95 1.94
N LYS A 20 -3.28 -17.64 0.93
CA LYS A 20 -2.54 -18.54 0.03
C LYS A 20 -1.33 -17.85 -0.60
N PRO A 21 -0.21 -18.57 -0.85
CA PRO A 21 0.98 -17.99 -1.48
C PRO A 21 0.61 -17.23 -2.74
N CYS A 22 0.96 -15.96 -2.75
CA CYS A 22 0.41 -14.96 -3.64
C CYS A 22 1.54 -14.16 -4.27
N ALA A 23 1.42 -13.92 -5.58
CA ALA A 23 2.40 -13.17 -6.34
C ALA A 23 2.31 -11.68 -6.02
N ASP A 24 3.47 -11.01 -6.10
CA ASP A 24 3.54 -9.56 -6.03
C ASP A 24 2.88 -8.94 -7.27
N LYS A 25 1.84 -8.12 -7.05
CA LYS A 25 1.16 -7.35 -8.10
C LYS A 25 1.79 -5.98 -8.33
N CYS A 26 2.62 -5.52 -7.40
CA CYS A 26 3.39 -4.28 -7.48
C CYS A 26 4.74 -4.47 -6.75
N HIS A 27 5.75 -3.68 -7.09
CA HIS A 27 7.04 -3.64 -6.41
C HIS A 27 7.24 -2.34 -5.62
N ASN A 28 6.67 -1.24 -6.12
CA ASN A 28 6.78 0.07 -5.49
C ASN A 28 5.51 0.89 -5.69
N ASP A 29 5.39 1.98 -4.95
CA ASP A 29 4.21 2.84 -4.98
C ASP A 29 3.87 3.38 -6.38
N TYR A 30 4.86 3.66 -7.22
CA TYR A 30 4.65 4.20 -8.57
C TYR A 30 4.06 3.19 -9.55
N ASP A 31 4.09 1.90 -9.22
CA ASP A 31 3.37 0.88 -9.99
C ASP A 31 1.85 0.99 -9.79
N CYS A 32 1.41 1.69 -8.72
CA CYS A 32 0.01 1.86 -8.33
C CYS A 32 -0.54 3.24 -8.73
N ALA A 33 -1.87 3.38 -8.77
CA ALA A 33 -2.52 4.65 -9.07
C ALA A 33 -2.17 5.75 -8.05
N TYR A 34 -2.35 7.02 -8.39
CA TYR A 34 -1.93 8.17 -7.57
C TYR A 34 -2.38 8.10 -6.09
N ASN A 35 -3.60 7.61 -5.84
CA ASN A 35 -4.22 7.47 -4.51
C ASN A 35 -4.02 6.08 -3.87
N GLU A 36 -3.07 5.30 -4.37
CA GLU A 36 -2.77 3.95 -3.90
C GLU A 36 -1.28 3.80 -3.58
N LYS A 37 -0.96 2.88 -2.66
CA LYS A 37 0.41 2.48 -2.34
C LYS A 37 0.58 0.99 -2.53
N CYS A 38 1.82 0.59 -2.82
CA CYS A 38 2.16 -0.83 -2.91
C CYS A 38 2.39 -1.36 -1.50
N CYS A 39 1.41 -2.10 -1.00
CA CYS A 39 1.35 -2.55 0.38
C CYS A 39 1.44 -4.06 0.44
N ARG A 40 2.19 -4.58 1.43
CA ARG A 40 2.19 -6.02 1.72
C ARG A 40 0.80 -6.45 2.20
N GLN A 41 0.11 -7.22 1.38
CA GLN A 41 -1.13 -7.92 1.70
C GLN A 41 -0.80 -9.40 1.83
N GLY A 42 -0.40 -9.81 3.03
CA GLY A 42 -0.07 -11.21 3.29
C GLY A 42 1.27 -11.60 2.69
N CYS A 43 1.27 -12.70 1.94
CA CYS A 43 2.45 -13.23 1.27
C CYS A 43 3.02 -12.33 0.17
N GLY A 44 2.26 -11.38 -0.38
CA GLY A 44 2.65 -10.59 -1.53
C GLY A 44 2.26 -9.12 -1.38
N HIS A 45 2.59 -8.32 -2.40
CA HIS A 45 2.27 -6.91 -2.47
C HIS A 45 1.12 -6.63 -3.41
N GLU A 46 0.23 -5.73 -3.00
CA GLU A 46 -0.91 -5.26 -3.78
C GLU A 46 -1.06 -3.75 -3.66
N CYS A 47 -1.58 -3.12 -4.71
CA CYS A 47 -1.96 -1.72 -4.69
C CYS A 47 -3.19 -1.54 -3.80
N VAL A 48 -3.02 -0.79 -2.71
CA VAL A 48 -4.10 -0.54 -1.76
C VAL A 48 -4.38 0.95 -1.72
N ALA A 49 -5.67 1.28 -1.78
CA ALA A 49 -6.14 2.64 -1.58
C ALA A 49 -5.68 3.16 -0.22
N ILE A 50 -4.95 4.27 -0.24
CA ILE A 50 -4.62 5.00 0.97
C ILE A 50 -5.67 6.06 1.20
N THR A 51 -6.01 6.29 2.47
CA THR A 51 -6.72 7.52 2.80
C THR A 51 -5.80 8.69 2.45
N PRO A 52 -6.15 9.56 1.49
CA PRO A 52 -5.33 10.72 1.21
C PRO A 52 -5.22 11.52 2.52
N ILE A 53 -4.00 11.84 2.93
CA ILE A 53 -3.80 12.83 3.98
C ILE A 53 -4.41 14.10 3.41
N LYS A 54 -5.62 14.49 3.85
CA LYS A 54 -6.28 15.70 3.35
C LYS A 54 -5.29 16.86 3.57
N PRO A 55 -4.77 17.51 2.52
CA PRO A 55 -3.98 18.71 2.73
C PRO A 55 -4.95 19.79 3.19
N GLY A 56 -4.89 20.14 4.47
CA GLY A 56 -5.56 21.32 5.00
C GLY A 56 -6.91 21.07 5.66
N LYS A 57 -6.91 21.09 6.99
CA LYS A 57 -7.81 22.02 7.67
C LYS A 57 -6.92 23.13 8.21
N ILE A 58 -6.98 24.28 7.55
CA ILE A 58 -6.46 25.57 8.04
C ILE A 58 -7.25 25.96 9.28
#